data_AF-J9DPI6-F1
#
_entry.id   AF-J9DPI6-F1
#
_cell.length_a   1.000
_cell.length_b   1.000
_cell.length_c   1.000
_cell.angle_alpha   90.00
_cell.angle_beta   90.00
_cell.angle_gamma   90.00
#
_symmetry.space_group_name_H-M   'P 1'
#
loop_
_entity.id
_entity.type
_entity.pdbx_description
1 polymer ?
#
loop_
_entity_poly.entity_id
_entity_poly.type
_entity_poly.pdbx_seq_one_letter_code
_entity_poly.pdbx_strand_id
1 'polypeptide(L)'
;MNQINASVKGGLFNAQLANQIFVLCQQLKFSGQLLEQSHKNELNRVFVSLRQACCRDNGQLGTPCRLKMMELVELRAMGWRPSLAHTQYYLNRPEQQQQQI
;
A
#
# COMPACT_ATOMS: atom_id res chain seq x y z
N MET A 1 -0.14 2.81 -12.82
CA MET A 1 -0.62 3.91 -11.94
C MET A 1 -2.02 4.40 -12.30
N ASN A 2 -2.29 4.76 -13.56
CA ASN A 2 -3.62 5.24 -14.00
C ASN A 2 -4.76 4.24 -13.73
N GLN A 3 -4.50 2.93 -13.80
CA GLN A 3 -5.52 1.91 -13.59
C GLN A 3 -6.01 1.82 -12.12
N ILE A 4 -5.11 1.87 -11.13
CA ILE A 4 -5.49 1.86 -9.71
C ILE A 4 -6.33 3.11 -9.38
N ASN A 5 -5.90 4.29 -9.84
CA ASN A 5 -6.63 5.53 -9.61
C ASN A 5 -8.02 5.48 -10.28
N ALA A 6 -8.13 4.96 -11.51
CA ALA A 6 -9.41 4.77 -12.18
C ALA A 6 -10.34 3.81 -11.41
N SER A 7 -9.83 2.66 -10.96
CA SER A 7 -10.62 1.70 -10.17
C SER A 7 -11.08 2.28 -8.84
N VAL A 8 -10.22 3.01 -8.12
CA VAL A 8 -10.57 3.67 -6.85
C VAL A 8 -11.62 4.76 -7.06
N LYS A 9 -11.50 5.57 -8.11
CA LYS A 9 -12.51 6.60 -8.46
C LYS A 9 -13.84 5.98 -8.89
N GLY A 10 -13.79 4.86 -9.61
CA GLY A 10 -14.96 4.10 -10.04
C GLY A 10 -15.60 3.25 -8.94
N GLY A 11 -15.04 3.23 -7.73
CA GLY A 11 -15.54 2.40 -6.62
C GLY A 11 -15.38 0.89 -6.84
N LEU A 12 -14.48 0.48 -7.73
CA LEU A 12 -14.27 -0.91 -8.11
C LEU A 12 -13.28 -1.59 -7.15
N PHE A 13 -13.74 -1.88 -5.94
CA PHE A 13 -12.96 -2.59 -4.92
C PHE A 13 -13.14 -4.10 -5.02
N ASN A 14 -12.34 -4.72 -5.90
CA ASN A 14 -12.36 -6.16 -6.14
C ASN A 14 -10.98 -6.80 -5.90
N ALA A 15 -10.90 -8.13 -5.99
CA ALA A 15 -9.66 -8.89 -5.80
C ALA A 15 -8.54 -8.46 -6.77
N GLN A 16 -8.90 -8.05 -7.99
CA GLN A 16 -7.93 -7.55 -8.96
C GLN A 16 -7.29 -6.24 -8.48
N LEU A 17 -8.08 -5.27 -8.01
CA LEU A 17 -7.57 -4.03 -7.44
C LEU A 17 -6.69 -4.31 -6.22
N ALA A 18 -7.12 -5.20 -5.33
CA ALA A 18 -6.35 -5.59 -4.15
C ALA A 18 -4.97 -6.16 -4.52
N ASN A 19 -4.90 -7.02 -5.56
CA ASN A 19 -3.64 -7.56 -6.05
C ASN A 19 -2.75 -6.47 -6.67
N GLN A 20 -3.32 -5.58 -7.49
CA GLN A 20 -2.57 -4.46 -8.06
C GLN A 20 -1.98 -3.53 -7.00
N ILE A 21 -2.77 -3.22 -5.96
CA ILE A 21 -2.29 -2.46 -4.80
C ILE A 21 -1.17 -3.21 -4.08
N PHE A 22 -1.33 -4.53 -3.90
CA PHE A 22 -0.34 -5.34 -3.22
C PHE A 22 1.02 -5.33 -3.94
N VAL A 23 1.03 -5.60 -5.25
CA VAL A 23 2.23 -5.56 -6.08
C VAL A 23 2.87 -4.18 -6.05
N LEU A 24 2.06 -3.12 -6.18
CA LEU A 24 2.54 -1.75 -6.09
C LEU A 24 3.21 -1.46 -4.75
N CYS A 25 2.63 -1.91 -3.64
CA CYS A 25 3.20 -1.70 -2.32
C CYS A 25 4.56 -2.38 -2.17
N GLN A 26 4.70 -3.61 -2.68
CA GLN A 26 5.97 -4.33 -2.67
C GLN A 26 7.03 -3.56 -3.47
N GLN A 27 6.72 -3.13 -4.70
CA GLN A 27 7.65 -2.38 -5.54
C GLN A 27 8.10 -1.07 -4.88
N LEU A 28 7.18 -0.36 -4.23
CA LEU A 28 7.48 0.90 -3.56
C LEU A 28 8.31 0.71 -2.29
N LYS A 29 8.22 -0.42 -1.57
CA LYS A 29 9.14 -0.68 -0.45
C LYS A 29 10.60 -0.72 -0.89
N PHE A 30 10.89 -1.32 -2.05
CA PHE A 30 12.25 -1.42 -2.57
C PHE A 30 12.73 -0.15 -3.29
N SER A 31 11.85 0.49 -4.05
CA SER A 31 12.23 1.62 -4.93
C SER A 31 11.82 3.00 -4.40
N GLY A 32 11.07 3.06 -3.30
CA GLY A 32 10.41 4.29 -2.83
C GLY A 32 11.38 5.41 -2.47
N GLN A 33 12.51 5.09 -1.83
CA GLN A 33 13.53 6.08 -1.50
C GLN A 33 14.17 6.71 -2.75
N LEU A 34 14.39 5.92 -3.81
CA LEU A 34 14.92 6.42 -5.08
C LEU A 34 13.87 7.28 -5.81
N LEU A 35 12.62 6.83 -5.81
CA LEU A 35 11.51 7.57 -6.41
C LEU A 35 11.20 8.88 -5.67
N GLU A 36 11.40 8.96 -4.35
CA GLU A 36 11.22 10.20 -3.59
C GLU A 36 12.21 11.28 -4.04
N GLN A 37 13.40 10.89 -4.51
CA GLN A 37 14.43 11.80 -5.00
C GLN A 37 14.24 12.16 -6.47
N SER A 38 13.81 11.21 -7.30
CA SER A 38 13.76 11.36 -8.76
C SER A 38 12.37 11.72 -9.33
N HIS A 39 11.29 11.28 -8.68
CA HIS A 39 9.91 11.35 -9.19
C HIS A 39 8.89 11.62 -8.07
N LYS A 40 9.21 12.63 -7.23
CA LYS A 40 8.44 12.95 -6.02
C LYS A 40 6.97 13.26 -6.29
N ASN A 41 6.66 13.92 -7.40
CA ASN A 41 5.29 14.34 -7.72
C ASN A 41 4.41 13.15 -8.11
N GLU A 42 4.96 12.22 -8.88
CA GLU A 42 4.34 10.96 -9.27
C GLU A 42 4.08 10.11 -8.03
N LEU A 43 5.10 9.98 -7.17
CA LEU A 43 5.00 9.30 -5.90
C LEU A 43 3.92 9.93 -5.01
N ASN A 44 3.82 11.26 -4.95
CA ASN A 44 2.73 11.95 -4.25
C ASN A 44 1.35 11.54 -4.77
N ARG A 45 1.16 11.47 -6.09
CA ARG A 45 -0.10 11.05 -6.71
C ARG A 45 -0.45 9.60 -6.37
N VAL A 46 0.54 8.71 -6.30
CA VAL A 46 0.33 7.33 -5.84
C VAL A 46 -0.19 7.31 -4.41
N PHE A 47 0.48 7.99 -3.50
CA PHE A 47 0.11 7.96 -2.08
C PHE A 47 -1.23 8.62 -1.81
N VAL A 48 -1.63 9.63 -2.61
CA VAL A 48 -3.01 10.14 -2.60
C VAL A 48 -4.00 9.04 -2.99
N SER A 49 -3.71 8.32 -4.08
CA SER A 49 -4.59 7.24 -4.57
C SER A 49 -4.70 6.09 -3.56
N LEU A 50 -3.60 5.70 -2.91
CA LEU A 50 -3.59 4.66 -1.86
C LEU A 50 -4.42 5.07 -0.64
N ARG A 51 -4.27 6.31 -0.16
CA ARG A 51 -5.12 6.82 0.95
C ARG A 51 -6.59 6.85 0.57
N GLN A 52 -6.91 7.29 -0.64
CA GLN A 52 -8.30 7.28 -1.14
C GLN A 52 -8.85 5.86 -1.20
N ALA A 53 -8.06 4.87 -1.63
CA ALA A 53 -8.46 3.47 -1.62
C ALA A 53 -8.80 2.99 -0.20
N CYS A 54 -7.92 3.22 0.78
CA CYS A 54 -8.16 2.87 2.19
C CYS A 54 -9.42 3.51 2.77
N CYS A 55 -9.72 4.75 2.41
CA CYS A 55 -10.89 5.46 2.94
C CYS A 55 -12.20 5.06 2.27
N ARG A 56 -12.15 4.59 1.00
CA ARG A 56 -13.34 4.32 0.19
C ARG A 56 -13.69 2.84 0.07
N ASP A 57 -12.78 1.93 0.44
CA ASP A 57 -12.96 0.50 0.21
C ASP A 57 -14.13 -0.16 0.96
N ASN A 58 -14.66 0.48 2.01
CA ASN A 58 -15.72 -0.05 2.87
C ASN A 58 -15.52 -1.53 3.28
N GLY A 59 -14.27 -1.96 3.49
CA GLY A 59 -13.88 -3.33 3.84
C GLY A 59 -13.69 -4.29 2.67
N GLN A 60 -14.01 -3.92 1.44
CA GLN A 60 -14.01 -4.80 0.25
C GLN A 60 -12.61 -5.26 -0.17
N LEU A 61 -11.56 -4.49 0.13
CA LEU A 61 -10.17 -4.88 -0.16
C LEU A 61 -9.61 -5.91 0.85
N GLY A 62 -10.32 -6.14 1.95
CA GLY A 62 -9.89 -7.02 3.03
C GLY A 62 -8.80 -6.42 3.92
N THR A 63 -8.73 -6.90 5.16
CA THR A 63 -7.76 -6.45 6.17
C THR A 63 -6.31 -6.56 5.71
N PRO A 64 -5.85 -7.65 5.03
CA PRO A 64 -4.47 -7.75 4.59
C PRO A 64 -4.06 -6.64 3.62
N CYS A 65 -4.89 -6.32 2.62
CA CYS A 65 -4.58 -5.27 1.65
C CYS A 65 -4.48 -3.90 2.34
N ARG A 66 -5.40 -3.61 3.27
CA ARG A 66 -5.43 -2.38 4.06
C ARG A 66 -4.20 -2.23 4.95
N LEU A 67 -3.77 -3.30 5.62
CA LEU A 67 -2.54 -3.31 6.43
C LEU A 67 -1.30 -3.00 5.59
N LYS A 68 -1.14 -3.62 4.40
CA LYS A 68 -0.01 -3.34 3.50
C LYS A 68 0.02 -1.88 3.03
N MET A 69 -1.14 -1.28 2.76
CA MET A 69 -1.20 0.15 2.41
C MET A 69 -0.82 1.04 3.59
N MET A 70 -1.29 0.75 4.80
CA MET A 70 -0.93 1.52 6.00
C MET A 70 0.57 1.42 6.32
N GLU A 71 1.13 0.21 6.26
CA GLU A 71 2.56 -0.04 6.44
C GLU A 71 3.39 0.84 5.52
N LEU A 72 3.04 0.89 4.23
CA LEU A 72 3.77 1.69 3.25
C LEU A 72 3.64 3.20 3.50
N VAL A 73 2.46 3.67 3.93
CA VAL A 73 2.24 5.07 4.31
C VAL A 73 3.12 5.47 5.49
N GLU A 74 3.19 4.62 6.52
CA GLU A 74 4.07 4.84 7.67
C GLU A 74 5.54 4.78 7.29
N LEU A 75 5.94 3.79 6.48
CA LEU A 75 7.31 3.66 5.98
C LEU A 75 7.78 4.94 5.28
N ARG A 76 6.92 5.53 4.44
CA ARG A 76 7.22 6.80 3.79
C ARG A 76 7.31 7.96 4.79
N ALA A 77 6.41 8.02 5.78
CA ALA A 77 6.44 9.05 6.82
C ALA A 77 7.72 9.00 7.67
N MET A 78 8.30 7.81 7.85
CA MET A 78 9.60 7.60 8.49
C MET A 78 10.80 7.84 7.56
N GLY A 79 10.60 8.39 6.36
CA GLY A 79 11.67 8.65 5.40
C GLY A 79 12.25 7.38 4.77
N TRP A 80 11.42 6.37 4.54
CA TRP A 80 11.79 5.07 3.95
C TRP A 80 12.74 4.23 4.81
N ARG A 81 12.81 4.52 6.10
CA ARG A 81 13.63 3.79 7.07
C ARG A 81 12.72 3.13 8.12
N PRO A 82 12.51 1.81 8.06
CA PRO A 82 11.67 1.14 9.04
C PRO A 82 12.33 1.16 10.43
N SER A 83 11.53 1.33 11.47
CA SER A 83 11.97 1.09 12.86
C SER A 83 11.71 -0.36 13.28
N LEU A 84 12.36 -0.82 14.35
CA LEU A 84 12.14 -2.16 14.88
C LEU A 84 10.67 -2.38 15.27
N ALA A 85 10.05 -1.39 15.92
CA ALA A 85 8.65 -1.44 16.32
C ALA A 85 7.70 -1.55 15.11
N HIS A 86 7.96 -0.78 14.05
CA HIS A 86 7.19 -0.86 12.81
C HIS A 86 7.29 -2.25 12.17
N THR A 87 8.51 -2.74 12.00
CA THR A 87 8.77 -4.07 11.42
C THR A 87 8.08 -5.19 12.23
N GLN A 88 8.16 -5.16 13.56
CA GLN A 88 7.52 -6.14 14.43
C GLN A 88 5.99 -6.11 14.34
N TYR A 89 5.38 -4.92 14.28
CA TYR A 89 3.93 -4.80 14.18
C TYR A 89 3.36 -5.41 12.90
N TYR A 90 4.07 -5.30 11.77
CA TYR A 90 3.61 -5.82 10.49
C TYR A 90 4.06 -7.27 10.18
N LEU A 91 5.16 -7.75 10.78
CA LEU A 91 5.62 -9.15 10.67
C LEU A 91 4.85 -10.11 11.60
N ASN A 92 4.53 -9.68 12.83
CA ASN A 92 3.98 -10.59 13.85
C ASN A 92 2.46 -10.75 13.79
N ARG A 93 1.81 -10.39 12.68
CA ARG A 93 0.36 -10.54 12.55
C ARG A 93 0.01 -11.86 11.86
N PRO A 94 -0.79 -12.73 12.51
CA PRO A 94 -1.15 -14.05 11.98
C PRO A 94 -1.89 -14.01 10.63
N GLU A 95 -2.46 -12.86 10.24
CA GLU A 95 -3.11 -12.67 8.94
C GLU A 95 -2.15 -12.80 7.73
N GLN A 96 -0.82 -12.71 7.92
CA GLN A 96 0.14 -13.01 6.85
C GLN A 96 0.36 -14.52 6.64
N GLN A 97 0.10 -15.38 7.63
CA GLN A 97 0.29 -16.84 7.51
C GLN A 97 -0.83 -17.53 6.73
N GLN A 98 -2.00 -16.90 6.56
CA GLN A 98 -3.16 -17.52 5.93
C GLN A 98 -3.08 -17.55 4.38
N GLN A 99 -2.00 -17.03 3.78
CA GLN A 99 -1.72 -17.14 2.33
C GLN A 99 -0.68 -18.22 1.98
N GLN A 100 -0.26 -19.07 2.92
CA GLN A 100 0.72 -20.15 2.68
C GLN A 100 0.16 -21.58 2.89
N ILE A 101 -1.16 -21.77 2.89
CA ILE A 101 -1.78 -23.10 2.98
C ILE A 101 -2.74 -23.32 1.82
#